data_AF-A0AB38TB69-F1
#
_entry.id   AF-A0AB38TB69-F1
#
_cell.length_a   1.000
_cell.length_b   1.000
_cell.length_c   1.000
_cell.angle_alpha   90.00
_cell.angle_beta   90.00
_cell.angle_gamma   90.00
#
_symmetry.space_group_name_H-M   'P 1'
#
loop_
_entity.id
_entity.type
_entity.pdbx_description
1 polymer ?
#
loop_
_entity_poly.entity_id
_entity_poly.type
_entity_poly.pdbx_seq_one_letter_code
_entity_poly.pdbx_strand_id
1 'polypeptide(L)'
;MPIKYRVTTRSRLNTDGVYGAWMLVISPLLQALGWAWYFSVPEWWALGLIAITSVTFFGGFVLVLIGREYDSVVDETSAPVDPKFQLGER
;
A
#
# COMPACT_ATOMS: atom_id res chain seq x y z
N MET A 1 -30.61 -1.29 22.42
CA MET A 1 -30.05 -0.11 21.71
C MET A 1 -29.06 -0.60 20.66
N PRO A 2 -29.09 -0.11 19.41
CA PRO A 2 -28.14 -0.55 18.39
C PRO A 2 -26.76 0.06 18.68
N ILE A 3 -25.77 -0.79 18.93
CA ILE A 3 -24.37 -0.40 19.10
C ILE A 3 -23.86 0.04 17.73
N LYS A 4 -23.37 1.28 17.62
CA LYS A 4 -22.75 1.79 16.38
C LYS A 4 -21.25 1.55 16.46
N TYR A 5 -20.74 0.71 15.57
CA TYR A 5 -19.32 0.47 15.39
C TYR A 5 -18.79 1.38 14.29
N ARG A 6 -17.76 2.19 14.59
CA ARG A 6 -17.03 2.95 13.57
C ARG A 6 -15.75 2.22 13.25
N VAL A 7 -15.65 1.67 12.04
CA VAL A 7 -14.41 1.06 11.55
C VAL A 7 -13.63 2.14 10.81
N THR A 8 -12.50 2.55 11.37
CA THR A 8 -11.57 3.46 10.69
C THR A 8 -10.37 2.65 10.21
N THR A 9 -10.34 2.32 8.92
CA THR A 9 -9.19 1.63 8.31
C THR A 9 -8.13 2.65 7.95
N ARG A 10 -7.00 2.66 8.66
CA ARG A 10 -5.82 3.43 8.24
C ARG A 10 -4.88 2.49 7.48
N SER A 11 -4.68 2.73 6.19
CA SER A 11 -3.62 2.04 5.45
C SER A 11 -2.31 2.79 5.65
N ARG A 12 -1.39 2.21 6.42
CA ARG A 12 0.00 2.68 6.49
C ARG A 12 0.87 1.76 5.66
N LEU A 13 1.89 2.34 5.05
CA LEU A 13 2.91 1.59 4.34
C LEU A 13 4.10 1.45 5.29
N ASN A 14 4.47 0.21 5.60
CA ASN A 14 5.66 -0.06 6.37
C ASN A 14 6.91 0.15 5.50
N THR A 15 8.08 -0.02 6.10
CA THR A 15 9.38 0.18 5.42
C THR A 15 9.51 -0.68 4.15
N ASP A 16 9.04 -1.93 4.17
CA ASP A 16 9.10 -2.84 3.03
C ASP A 16 8.20 -2.35 1.89
N GLY A 17 6.98 -1.89 2.21
CA GLY A 17 6.08 -1.33 1.22
C GLY A 17 6.59 -0.03 0.62
N VAL A 18 7.32 0.80 1.38
CA VAL A 18 7.99 2.00 0.85
C VAL A 18 9.09 1.62 -0.13
N TYR A 19 9.93 0.62 0.19
CA TYR A 19 10.92 0.11 -0.77
C TYR A 19 10.27 -0.47 -2.02
N GLY A 20 9.17 -1.21 -1.84
CA GLY A 20 8.39 -1.73 -2.96
C GLY A 20 7.86 -0.62 -3.87
N ALA A 21 7.34 0.48 -3.29
CA ALA A 21 6.86 1.62 -4.04
C ALA A 21 7.98 2.29 -4.85
N TRP A 22 9.17 2.46 -4.26
CA TRP A 22 10.33 2.98 -4.98
C TRP A 22 10.78 2.05 -6.12
N MET A 23 10.77 0.73 -5.89
CA MET A 23 11.08 -0.25 -6.93
C MET A 23 10.10 -0.16 -8.09
N LEU A 24 8.80 0.07 -7.85
CA LEU A 24 7.80 0.25 -8.91
C LEU A 24 8.00 1.53 -9.74
N VAL A 25 8.61 2.57 -9.16
CA VAL A 25 8.90 3.82 -9.87
C VAL A 25 10.22 3.74 -10.64
N ILE A 26 11.27 3.21 -10.00
CA ILE A 26 12.63 3.19 -10.57
C ILE A 26 12.76 2.13 -11.67
N SER A 27 12.15 0.95 -11.49
CA SER A 27 12.26 -0.16 -12.44
C SER A 27 11.80 0.20 -13.86
N PRO A 28 10.62 0.81 -14.10
CA PRO A 28 10.20 1.18 -15.46
C PRO A 28 11.08 2.26 -16.08
N LEU A 29 11.65 3.17 -15.28
CA LEU A 29 12.60 4.17 -15.77
C LEU A 29 13.90 3.50 -16.26
N LEU A 30 14.46 2.62 -15.45
CA LEU A 30 15.65 1.84 -15.83
C LEU A 30 15.38 0.92 -17.02
N GLN A 31 14.17 0.37 -17.10
CA GLN A 31 13.76 -0.47 -18.23
C GLN A 31 13.65 0.33 -19.53
N ALA A 32 13.07 1.54 -19.49
CA ALA A 32 13.02 2.44 -20.64
C ALA A 32 14.43 2.85 -21.11
N LEU A 33 15.32 3.16 -20.18
CA LEU A 33 16.73 3.45 -20.48
C LEU A 33 17.46 2.22 -21.03
N GLY A 34 17.18 1.02 -20.50
CA GLY A 34 17.73 -0.24 -20.99
C GLY A 34 17.32 -0.51 -22.44
N TRP A 35 16.05 -0.26 -22.79
CA TRP A 35 15.58 -0.36 -24.17
C TRP A 35 16.20 0.69 -25.08
N ALA A 36 16.28 1.95 -24.63
CA ALA A 36 16.92 3.02 -25.39
C ALA A 36 18.40 2.67 -25.68
N TRP A 37 19.11 2.13 -24.69
CA TRP A 37 20.48 1.67 -24.88
C TRP A 37 20.54 0.47 -25.84
N TYR A 38 19.73 -0.57 -25.65
CA TYR A 38 19.71 -1.73 -26.53
C TYR A 38 19.48 -1.36 -28.00
N PHE A 39 18.62 -0.37 -28.29
CA PHE A 39 18.42 0.11 -29.65
C PHE A 39 19.62 0.88 -30.23
N SER A 40 20.40 1.55 -29.38
CA SER A 40 21.63 2.22 -29.80
C SER A 40 22.80 1.25 -30.00
N VAL A 41 22.94 0.27 -29.10
CA VAL A 41 23.98 -0.74 -29.12
C VAL A 41 23.36 -2.08 -28.68
N PRO A 42 23.03 -2.98 -29.62
CA PRO A 42 22.30 -4.21 -29.30
C PRO A 42 23.22 -5.26 -28.69
N GLU A 43 23.55 -5.08 -27.42
CA GLU A 43 24.40 -5.97 -26.64
C GLU A 43 23.59 -6.84 -25.68
N TRP A 44 24.08 -8.07 -25.45
CA TRP A 44 23.42 -9.06 -24.59
C TRP A 44 23.25 -8.61 -23.14
N TRP A 45 24.15 -7.78 -22.62
CA TRP A 45 24.07 -7.32 -21.24
C TRP A 45 22.90 -6.34 -21.03
N ALA A 46 22.49 -5.60 -22.07
CA ALA A 46 21.33 -4.70 -22.00
C ALA A 46 20.03 -5.50 -21.83
N LEU A 47 19.91 -6.64 -22.51
CA LEU A 47 18.82 -7.59 -22.31
C LEU A 47 18.81 -8.17 -20.89
N GLY A 48 20.00 -8.47 -20.34
CA GLY A 48 20.15 -8.87 -18.94
C GLY A 48 19.62 -7.81 -17.96
N LEU A 49 19.96 -6.54 -18.18
CA LEU A 49 19.47 -5.43 -17.37
C LEU A 49 17.95 -5.24 -17.47
N ILE A 50 17.39 -5.37 -18.68
CA ILE A 50 15.93 -5.34 -18.91
C ILE A 50 15.23 -6.49 -18.18
N ALA A 51 15.81 -7.69 -18.19
CA ALA A 51 15.27 -8.84 -17.49
C ALA A 51 15.29 -8.65 -15.96
N ILE A 52 16.43 -8.20 -15.40
CA ILE A 52 16.57 -7.94 -13.96
C ILE A 52 15.57 -6.87 -13.51
N THR A 53 15.49 -5.75 -14.21
CA THR A 53 14.55 -4.66 -13.89
C THR A 53 13.09 -5.11 -13.95
N SER A 54 12.75 -6.02 -14.87
CA SER A 54 11.41 -6.64 -14.90
C SER A 54 11.11 -7.41 -13.61
N VAL A 55 12.05 -8.24 -13.16
CA VAL A 55 11.89 -9.02 -11.91
C VAL A 55 11.83 -8.08 -10.71
N THR A 56 12.65 -7.01 -10.68
CA THR A 56 12.62 -6.00 -9.63
C THR A 56 11.27 -5.28 -9.56
N PHE A 57 10.63 -4.99 -10.70
CA PHE A 57 9.28 -4.42 -10.72
C PHE A 57 8.27 -5.35 -10.05
N PHE A 58 8.27 -6.64 -10.40
CA PHE A 58 7.38 -7.61 -9.76
C PHE A 58 7.69 -7.80 -8.26
N GLY A 59 8.97 -7.81 -7.88
CA GLY A 59 9.38 -7.82 -6.47
C GLY A 59 8.87 -6.60 -5.70
N GLY A 60 8.98 -5.41 -6.30
CA GLY A 60 8.45 -4.18 -5.74
C GLY A 60 6.94 -4.22 -5.55
N PHE A 61 6.20 -4.77 -6.52
CA PHE A 61 4.76 -4.98 -6.41
C PHE A 61 4.40 -5.87 -5.20
N VAL A 62 5.09 -6.99 -5.04
CA VAL A 62 4.89 -7.91 -3.91
C VAL A 62 5.18 -7.22 -2.57
N LEU A 63 6.28 -6.45 -2.50
CA LEU A 63 6.64 -5.69 -1.29
C LEU A 63 5.59 -4.65 -0.91
N VAL A 64 5.00 -3.94 -1.89
CA VAL A 64 3.88 -3.02 -1.62
C VAL A 64 2.66 -3.73 -1.05
N LEU A 65 2.35 -4.92 -1.55
CA LEU A 65 1.21 -5.70 -1.06
C LEU A 65 1.41 -6.18 0.37
N ILE A 66 2.59 -6.74 0.67
CA ILE A 66 2.91 -7.26 2.01
C ILE A 66 3.15 -6.12 3.00
N GLY A 67 3.74 -5.02 2.54
CA GLY A 67 4.06 -3.87 3.37
C GLY A 67 2.87 -2.97 3.71
N ARG A 68 1.66 -3.37 3.32
CA ARG A 68 0.44 -2.64 3.62
C ARG A 68 -0.11 -3.08 4.97
N GLU A 69 0.14 -2.27 5.99
CA GLU A 69 -0.45 -2.44 7.30
C GLU A 69 -1.89 -1.93 7.28
N TYR A 70 -2.83 -2.79 7.68
CA TYR A 70 -4.23 -2.44 7.87
C TYR A 70 -4.51 -2.39 9.38
N ASP A 71 -4.39 -1.21 9.97
CA ASP A 71 -4.91 -0.99 11.31
C ASP A 71 -6.41 -0.67 11.19
N SER A 72 -7.25 -1.64 11.57
CA SER A 72 -8.68 -1.43 11.77
C SER A 72 -8.95 -1.21 13.26
N VAL A 73 -9.16 0.05 13.64
CA VAL A 73 -9.65 0.38 14.98
C VAL A 73 -11.18 0.34 14.95
N VAL A 74 -11.77 -0.45 15.85
CA VAL A 74 -13.22 -0.50 16.07
C VAL A 74 -13.52 0.39 17.27
N ASP A 75 -13.97 1.61 17.02
CA ASP A 75 -14.44 2.49 18.10
C ASP A 75 -15.92 2.19 18.39
N GLU A 76 -16.21 1.84 19.64
CA GLU A 76 -17.57 1.80 20.17
C GLU A 76 -18.06 3.24 20.32
N THR A 77 -18.94 3.68 19.41
CA THR A 77 -19.59 4.98 19.58
C THR A 77 -20.74 4.79 20.55
N SER A 78 -20.47 4.89 21.85
CA SER A 78 -21.53 5.09 22.84
C SER A 78 -22.22 6.40 22.48
N ALA A 79 -23.45 6.34 21.98
CA ALA A 79 -24.26 7.54 21.87
C ALA A 79 -24.30 8.20 23.26
N PRO A 80 -24.12 9.52 23.39
CA PRO A 80 -24.31 10.17 24.69
C PRO A 80 -25.71 9.80 25.16
N VAL A 81 -25.79 9.19 26.35
CA VAL A 81 -27.06 8.89 27.01
C VAL A 81 -27.78 10.22 27.13
N ASP A 82 -28.83 10.40 26.34
CA ASP A 82 -29.66 11.60 26.38
C ASP A 82 -30.27 11.67 27.80
N PRO A 83 -29.91 12.65 28.64
CA PRO A 83 -30.30 12.67 30.06
C PRO A 83 -31.81 12.85 30.28
N LYS A 84 -32.60 12.97 29.19
CA LYS A 84 -34.06 13.13 29.22
C LYS A 84 -34.86 11.87 29.56
N PHE A 85 -34.23 10.69 29.60
CA PHE A 85 -34.94 9.43 29.90
C PHE A 85 -34.98 9.02 31.38
N GLN A 86 -34.59 9.88 32.32
CA GLN A 86 -34.81 9.67 33.77
C GLN A 86 -36.00 10.48 34.32
N LEU A 87 -37.19 10.28 33.75
CA LEU A 87 -38.44 10.78 34.32
C LEU A 87 -39.45 9.65 34.35
N GLY A 88 -39.56 8.98 35.51
CA GLY A 88 -40.62 8.01 35.74
C GLY A 88 -40.36 6.92 36.78
N GLU A 89 -39.67 7.20 37.89
CA GLU A 89 -39.93 6.44 39.13
C GLU A 89 -40.93 7.24 39.98
N ARG A 90 -42.20 6.86 39.87
CA ARG A 90 -43.23 7.02 40.89
C ARG A 90 -44.13 5.80 40.88
#